data_AF-B5EW24-F1
#
_entry.id   AF-B5EW24-F1
#
_cell.length_a   1.000
_cell.length_b   1.000
_cell.length_c   1.000
_cell.angle_alpha   90.00
_cell.angle_beta   90.00
_cell.angle_gamma   90.00
#
_symmetry.space_group_name_H-M   'P 1'
#
loop_
_entity.id
_entity.type
_entity.pdbx_description
1 polymer ?
#
loop_
_entity_poly.entity_id
_entity_poly.type
_entity_poly.pdbx_seq_one_letter_code
_entity_poly.pdbx_strand_id
1 'polypeptide(L)'
;MSALTITLNREQKLYVMHHQNKSFSCLGFDVVANRIDAMHDFFTTKQNMVLPAKPVRKGTMKAYNFYNLLVDLARGLYKEKGIKTPTELSAQLNGLEGKHVEVVDCYGETRRFYVGRSTGFIPCHLEISHHNSSGGAVTGTPFKRVTVIGAK
;
A
#
# COMPACT_ATOMS: atom_id res chain seq x y z
N MET A 1 7.32 -24.69 -6.60
CA MET A 1 6.91 -23.27 -6.48
C MET A 1 7.04 -22.64 -7.86
N SER A 2 5.95 -22.10 -8.40
CA SER A 2 5.94 -21.42 -9.71
C SER A 2 6.86 -20.20 -9.68
N ALA A 3 7.87 -20.14 -10.56
CA ALA A 3 8.81 -19.02 -10.62
C ALA A 3 8.12 -17.77 -11.21
N LEU A 4 7.87 -16.76 -10.36
CA LEU A 4 7.53 -15.40 -10.79
C LEU A 4 8.80 -14.75 -11.33
N THR A 5 8.83 -14.38 -12.61
CA THR A 5 9.97 -13.65 -13.19
C THR A 5 9.76 -12.16 -12.99
N ILE A 6 10.71 -11.49 -12.33
CA ILE A 6 10.68 -10.04 -12.11
C ILE A 6 11.72 -9.38 -12.99
N THR A 7 11.30 -8.35 -13.72
CA THR A 7 12.16 -7.55 -14.61
C THR A 7 12.08 -6.08 -14.25
N LEU A 8 13.08 -5.30 -14.67
CA LEU A 8 13.16 -3.87 -14.43
C LEU A 8 12.90 -3.10 -15.73
N ASN A 9 11.81 -2.34 -15.79
CA ASN A 9 11.62 -1.34 -16.82
C ASN A 9 12.17 0.00 -16.28
N ARG A 10 13.37 0.38 -16.73
CA ARG A 10 14.06 1.58 -16.24
C ARG A 10 13.49 2.88 -16.82
N GLU A 11 12.95 2.83 -18.03
CA GLU A 11 12.37 3.98 -18.71
C GLU A 11 11.13 4.48 -17.96
N GLN A 12 10.21 3.56 -17.66
CA GLN A 12 8.99 3.85 -16.91
C GLN A 12 9.17 3.77 -15.39
N LYS A 13 10.37 3.40 -14.91
CA LYS A 13 10.72 3.23 -13.50
C LYS A 13 9.81 2.23 -12.77
N LEU A 14 9.62 1.05 -13.38
CA LEU A 14 8.74 -0.02 -12.88
C LEU A 14 9.49 -1.32 -12.62
N TYR A 15 9.10 -2.02 -11.56
CA TYR A 15 9.27 -3.46 -11.44
C TYR A 15 8.11 -4.15 -12.14
N VAL A 16 8.39 -5.08 -13.05
CA VAL A 16 7.37 -5.83 -13.80
C VAL A 16 7.42 -7.28 -13.35
N MET A 17 6.34 -7.74 -12.74
CA MET A 17 6.13 -9.09 -12.24
C MET A 17 5.34 -9.87 -13.29
N HIS A 18 5.99 -10.83 -13.95
CA HIS A 18 5.37 -11.67 -14.96
C HIS A 18 4.73 -12.89 -14.32
N HIS A 19 3.42 -13.05 -14.53
CA HIS A 19 2.65 -14.19 -14.05
C HIS A 19 2.57 -15.29 -15.12
N GLN A 20 2.28 -16.52 -14.70
CA GLN A 20 2.25 -17.67 -15.60
C GLN A 20 1.20 -17.55 -16.72
N ASN A 21 0.09 -16.89 -16.44
CA ASN A 21 -1.03 -16.69 -17.38
C ASN A 21 -0.76 -15.56 -18.41
N LYS A 22 0.51 -15.21 -18.66
CA LYS A 22 0.93 -14.10 -19.52
C LYS A 22 0.41 -12.72 -19.08
N SER A 23 -0.21 -12.61 -17.91
CA SER A 23 -0.51 -11.31 -17.31
C SER A 23 0.73 -10.77 -16.58
N PHE A 24 0.73 -9.47 -16.35
CA PHE A 24 1.77 -8.83 -15.57
C PHE A 24 1.15 -7.88 -14.55
N SER A 25 1.91 -7.62 -13.50
CA SER A 25 1.61 -6.54 -12.57
C SER A 25 2.84 -5.65 -12.45
N CYS A 26 2.61 -4.36 -12.22
CA CYS A 26 3.68 -3.38 -12.12
C CYS A 26 3.70 -2.73 -10.75
N LEU A 27 4.90 -2.44 -10.24
CA LEU A 27 5.09 -1.58 -9.09
C LEU A 27 6.11 -0.50 -9.43
N GLY A 28 5.78 0.76 -9.13
CA GLY A 28 6.69 1.88 -9.31
C GLY A 28 7.89 1.80 -8.37
N PHE A 29 9.05 2.27 -8.83
CA PHE A 29 10.25 2.36 -8.01
C PHE A 29 10.02 3.19 -6.75
N ASP A 30 9.28 4.28 -6.87
CA ASP A 30 8.94 5.16 -5.75
C ASP A 30 7.91 4.53 -4.82
N VAL A 31 6.94 3.79 -5.36
CA VAL A 31 5.96 3.05 -4.54
C VAL A 31 6.67 2.05 -3.64
N VAL A 32 7.61 1.27 -4.19
CA VAL A 32 8.38 0.29 -3.41
C VAL A 32 9.28 0.98 -2.39
N ALA A 33 9.95 2.08 -2.75
CA ALA A 33 10.79 2.83 -1.80
C ALA A 33 9.97 3.36 -0.61
N ASN A 34 8.82 4.00 -0.88
CA ASN A 34 7.94 4.51 0.16
C ASN A 34 7.40 3.39 1.06
N ARG A 35 7.04 2.24 0.49
CA ARG A 35 6.61 1.07 1.26
C ARG A 35 7.73 0.49 2.11
N ILE A 36 8.96 0.42 1.60
CA ILE A 36 10.13 0.01 2.38
C ILE A 36 10.30 0.94 3.57
N ASP A 37 10.26 2.25 3.36
CA ASP A 37 10.45 3.22 4.44
C ASP A 37 9.37 3.08 5.52
N ALA A 38 8.09 3.00 5.12
CA ALA A 38 6.98 2.86 6.05
C ALA A 38 7.00 1.53 6.83
N MET A 39 7.28 0.41 6.15
CA MET A 39 7.37 -0.90 6.81
C MET A 39 8.59 -1.03 7.70
N HIS A 40 9.74 -0.50 7.28
CA HIS A 40 10.95 -0.50 8.09
C HIS A 40 10.76 0.31 9.36
N ASP A 41 10.16 1.51 9.26
CA ASP A 41 9.79 2.32 10.43
C ASP A 41 8.80 1.58 11.35
N PHE A 42 7.74 0.97 10.79
CA PHE A 42 6.78 0.20 11.58
C PHE A 42 7.46 -0.94 12.36
N PHE A 43 8.29 -1.75 11.71
CA PHE A 43 8.94 -2.86 12.38
C PHE A 43 9.97 -2.42 13.42
N THR A 44 10.76 -1.39 13.12
CA THR A 44 11.80 -0.91 14.05
C THR A 44 11.22 -0.14 15.23
N THR A 45 10.24 0.73 15.01
CA THR A 45 9.71 1.61 16.07
C THR A 45 8.50 1.03 16.80
N LYS A 46 7.60 0.35 16.09
CA LYS A 46 6.34 -0.17 16.68
C LYS A 46 6.46 -1.63 17.12
N GLN A 47 7.27 -2.42 16.43
CA GLN A 47 7.49 -3.83 16.78
C GLN A 47 8.86 -4.08 17.43
N ASN A 48 9.69 -3.04 17.61
CA ASN A 48 11.02 -3.10 18.22
C ASN A 48 11.93 -4.19 17.61
N MET A 49 11.83 -4.39 16.29
CA MET A 49 12.60 -5.38 15.55
C MET A 49 13.92 -4.78 15.05
N VAL A 50 14.99 -5.56 15.15
CA VAL A 50 16.27 -5.22 14.50
C VAL A 50 16.23 -5.70 13.06
N LEU A 51 16.31 -4.76 12.11
CA LEU A 51 16.28 -5.05 10.69
C LEU A 51 17.61 -4.69 10.01
N PRO A 52 17.95 -5.37 8.90
CA PRO A 52 19.08 -4.97 8.06
C PRO A 52 18.92 -3.54 7.54
N ALA A 53 20.05 -2.91 7.22
CA ALA A 53 20.07 -1.57 6.63
C ALA A 53 19.29 -1.54 5.31
N LYS A 54 18.51 -0.47 5.13
CA LYS A 54 17.72 -0.25 3.91
C LYS A 54 18.63 -0.12 2.68
N PRO A 55 18.24 -0.66 1.51
CA PRO A 55 18.94 -0.41 0.26
C PRO A 55 18.91 1.08 -0.10
N VAL A 56 20.08 1.68 -0.39
CA VAL A 56 20.21 3.11 -0.70
C VAL A 56 19.57 3.48 -2.04
N ARG A 57 19.66 2.60 -3.05
CA ARG A 57 19.24 2.90 -4.42
C ARG A 57 17.90 2.22 -4.76
N LYS A 58 16.88 3.04 -5.04
CA LYS A 58 15.60 2.60 -5.63
C LYS A 58 15.78 2.05 -7.06
N GLY A 59 14.84 1.24 -7.51
CA GLY A 59 14.85 0.66 -8.86
C GLY A 59 15.92 -0.40 -9.08
N THR A 60 16.20 -1.19 -8.04
CA THR A 60 17.17 -2.28 -8.06
C THR A 60 16.51 -3.57 -7.58
N MET A 61 16.97 -4.72 -8.06
CA MET A 61 16.48 -6.00 -7.54
C MET A 61 16.78 -6.17 -6.04
N LYS A 62 17.86 -5.55 -5.53
CA LYS A 62 18.15 -5.51 -4.09
C LYS A 62 17.04 -4.78 -3.32
N ALA A 63 16.56 -3.64 -3.81
CA ALA A 63 15.42 -2.93 -3.20
C ALA A 63 14.14 -3.76 -3.27
N TYR A 64 13.81 -4.37 -4.41
CA TYR A 64 12.63 -5.22 -4.54
C TYR A 64 12.67 -6.45 -3.62
N ASN A 65 13.82 -7.13 -3.53
CA ASN A 65 13.99 -8.28 -2.64
C ASN A 65 13.88 -7.88 -1.17
N PHE A 66 14.40 -6.70 -0.80
CA PHE A 66 14.24 -6.16 0.54
C PHE A 66 12.78 -5.85 0.86
N TYR A 67 12.03 -5.30 -0.09
CA TYR A 67 10.58 -5.12 0.05
C TYR A 67 9.86 -6.47 0.26
N ASN A 68 10.19 -7.50 -0.52
CA ASN A 68 9.61 -8.83 -0.32
C ASN A 68 9.92 -9.41 1.07
N LEU A 69 11.14 -9.23 1.57
CA LEU A 69 11.49 -9.61 2.94
C LEU A 69 10.56 -8.94 3.96
N LEU A 70 10.31 -7.64 3.83
CA LEU A 70 9.40 -6.92 4.73
C LEU A 70 7.95 -7.40 4.61
N VAL A 71 7.48 -7.73 3.41
CA VAL A 71 6.15 -8.31 3.18
C VAL A 71 6.03 -9.69 3.83
N ASP A 72 7.07 -10.52 3.74
CA ASP A 72 7.11 -11.83 4.38
C ASP A 72 7.12 -11.71 5.91
N LEU A 73 7.86 -10.74 6.47
CA LEU A 73 7.81 -10.40 7.88
C LEU A 73 6.41 -9.97 8.33
N ALA A 74 5.74 -9.10 7.57
CA ALA A 74 4.37 -8.68 7.86
C ALA A 74 3.40 -9.87 7.87
N ARG A 75 3.57 -10.80 6.91
CA ARG A 75 2.79 -12.03 6.85
C ARG A 75 3.05 -12.94 8.05
N GLY A 76 4.31 -13.11 8.45
CA GLY A 76 4.70 -13.89 9.63
C GLY A 76 4.09 -13.30 10.91
N LEU A 77 4.26 -12.00 11.11
CA LEU A 77 3.72 -11.27 12.25
C LEU A 77 2.19 -11.41 12.37
N TYR A 78 1.48 -11.31 11.23
CA TYR A 78 0.04 -11.52 11.21
C TYR A 78 -0.36 -12.96 11.53
N LYS A 79 0.34 -13.96 10.98
CA LYS A 79 0.05 -15.38 11.24
C LYS A 79 0.29 -15.76 12.70
N GLU A 80 1.36 -15.28 13.30
CA GLU A 80 1.76 -15.64 14.66
C GLU A 80 0.96 -14.87 15.72
N LYS A 81 0.77 -13.57 15.52
CA LYS A 81 0.25 -12.66 16.56
C LYS A 81 -1.07 -11.98 16.19
N GLY A 82 -1.58 -12.17 14.97
CA GLY A 82 -2.75 -11.45 14.45
C GLY A 82 -2.52 -9.96 14.20
N ILE A 83 -1.28 -9.48 14.31
CA ILE A 83 -0.95 -8.05 14.19
C ILE A 83 -0.87 -7.67 12.70
N LYS A 84 -1.67 -6.68 12.29
CA LYS A 84 -1.67 -6.11 10.94
C LYS A 84 -0.58 -5.04 10.81
N THR A 85 -0.06 -4.87 9.59
CA THR A 85 0.94 -3.84 9.25
C THR A 85 0.26 -2.70 8.48
N PRO A 86 -0.17 -1.61 9.14
CA PRO A 86 -1.09 -0.59 8.57
C PRO A 86 -0.39 0.44 7.67
N THR A 87 0.71 0.06 7.01
CA THR A 87 1.60 1.01 6.30
C THR A 87 1.05 1.50 4.97
N GLU A 88 -0.04 0.89 4.46
CA GLU A 88 -0.74 1.34 3.25
C GLU A 88 -2.05 2.10 3.55
N LEU A 89 -2.29 2.43 4.82
CA LEU A 89 -3.39 3.30 5.21
C LEU A 89 -2.99 4.77 5.03
N SER A 90 -3.75 5.50 4.21
CA SER A 90 -3.67 6.96 4.17
C SER A 90 -3.91 7.57 5.56
N ALA A 91 -2.95 8.36 6.04
CA ALA A 91 -3.06 9.06 7.31
C ALA A 91 -4.30 9.97 7.39
N GLN A 92 -4.70 10.57 6.25
CA GLN A 92 -5.85 11.49 6.18
C GLN A 92 -7.21 10.78 6.24
N LEU A 93 -7.25 9.46 6.09
CA LEU A 93 -8.48 8.67 6.12
C LEU A 93 -8.60 7.78 7.37
N ASN A 94 -7.55 7.69 8.19
CA ASN A 94 -7.60 6.92 9.43
C ASN A 94 -8.72 7.44 10.34
N GLY A 95 -9.62 6.55 10.77
CA GLY A 95 -10.78 6.88 11.59
C GLY A 95 -12.00 7.35 10.80
N LEU A 96 -11.90 7.44 9.47
CA LEU A 96 -13.02 7.76 8.59
C LEU A 96 -13.65 6.51 7.97
N GLU A 97 -13.21 5.30 8.33
CA GLU A 97 -13.80 4.06 7.83
C GLU A 97 -15.33 4.00 8.08
N GLY A 98 -16.09 3.66 7.03
CA GLY A 98 -17.55 3.67 7.00
C GLY A 98 -18.17 5.05 6.78
N LYS A 99 -17.40 6.15 6.83
CA LYS A 99 -17.89 7.50 6.54
C LYS A 99 -17.90 7.78 5.04
N HIS A 100 -18.85 8.60 4.61
CA HIS A 100 -18.91 9.13 3.25
C HIS A 100 -18.10 10.43 3.20
N VAL A 101 -17.13 10.52 2.29
CA VAL A 101 -16.21 11.66 2.19
C VAL A 101 -16.21 12.24 0.78
N GLU A 102 -15.99 13.55 0.69
CA GLU A 102 -15.57 14.26 -0.52
C GLU A 102 -14.07 14.53 -0.39
N VAL A 103 -13.30 14.16 -1.39
CA VAL A 103 -11.87 14.46 -1.45
C VAL A 103 -11.54 15.31 -2.67
N VAL A 104 -10.53 16.16 -2.52
CA VAL A 104 -9.79 16.76 -3.64
C VAL A 104 -8.42 16.13 -3.65
N ASP A 105 -8.09 15.40 -4.70
CA ASP A 105 -6.86 14.63 -4.75
C ASP A 105 -5.61 15.45 -5.11
N CYS A 106 -4.44 14.81 -5.10
CA CYS A 106 -3.19 15.48 -5.43
C CYS A 106 -3.16 16.03 -6.86
N TYR A 107 -3.94 15.46 -7.78
CA TYR A 107 -4.08 15.90 -9.17
C TYR A 107 -5.14 17.00 -9.34
N GLY A 108 -5.97 17.24 -8.32
CA GLY A 108 -7.02 18.27 -8.34
C GLY A 108 -8.40 17.72 -8.71
N GLU A 109 -8.55 16.41 -8.82
CA GLU A 109 -9.85 15.79 -9.08
C GLU A 109 -10.68 15.73 -7.80
N THR A 110 -11.97 16.05 -7.93
CA THR A 110 -12.92 15.96 -6.82
C THR A 110 -13.78 14.71 -6.97
N ARG A 111 -13.82 13.87 -5.92
CA ARG A 111 -14.65 12.66 -5.92
C ARG A 111 -15.22 12.35 -4.54
N ARG A 112 -16.29 11.56 -4.53
CA ARG A 112 -17.02 11.15 -3.32
C ARG A 112 -17.07 9.64 -3.22
N PHE A 113 -16.82 9.11 -2.02
CA PHE A 113 -16.88 7.67 -1.76
C PHE A 113 -17.01 7.38 -0.27
N TYR A 114 -17.48 6.18 0.06
CA TYR A 114 -17.38 5.64 1.40
C TYR A 114 -15.97 5.10 1.62
N VAL A 115 -15.36 5.48 2.74
CA VAL A 115 -14.03 4.98 3.11
C VAL A 115 -14.18 3.54 3.59
N GLY A 116 -13.71 2.58 2.81
CA GLY A 116 -13.56 1.20 3.23
C GLY A 116 -12.16 0.90 3.76
N ARG A 117 -11.98 -0.30 4.31
CA ARG A 117 -10.66 -0.82 4.68
C ARG A 117 -10.56 -2.30 4.31
N SER A 118 -9.48 -2.66 3.61
CA SER A 118 -9.22 -4.05 3.28
C SER A 118 -8.85 -4.87 4.52
N THR A 119 -9.15 -6.18 4.48
CA THR A 119 -9.02 -7.06 5.65
C THR A 119 -7.68 -7.79 5.75
N GLY A 120 -6.80 -7.64 4.75
CA GLY A 120 -5.52 -8.33 4.65
C GLY A 120 -4.51 -7.96 5.76
N PHE A 121 -3.35 -8.64 5.72
CA PHE A 121 -2.27 -8.45 6.69
C PHE A 121 -1.53 -7.11 6.54
N ILE A 122 -1.57 -6.51 5.34
CA ILE A 122 -1.20 -5.12 5.07
C ILE A 122 -2.48 -4.42 4.56
N PRO A 123 -3.32 -3.87 5.45
CA PRO A 123 -4.56 -3.24 5.04
C PRO A 123 -4.30 -1.90 4.33
N CYS A 124 -5.19 -1.56 3.41
CA CYS A 124 -5.25 -0.28 2.70
C CYS A 124 -6.68 0.29 2.78
N HIS A 125 -6.81 1.61 2.58
CA HIS A 125 -8.13 2.22 2.44
C HIS A 125 -8.72 1.92 1.06
N LEU A 126 -10.03 1.74 1.02
CA LEU A 126 -10.79 1.45 -0.20
C LEU A 126 -11.73 2.60 -0.53
N GLU A 127 -11.85 2.95 -1.81
CA GLU A 127 -12.88 3.83 -2.35
C GLU A 127 -14.09 2.98 -2.71
N ILE A 128 -15.17 3.10 -1.94
CA ILE A 128 -16.42 2.36 -2.14
C ILE A 128 -17.48 3.32 -2.67
N SER A 129 -17.99 3.10 -3.87
CA SER A 129 -19.02 3.95 -4.49
C SER A 129 -20.34 3.96 -3.72
N HIS A 130 -20.79 2.77 -3.29
CA HIS A 130 -22.02 2.57 -2.52
C HIS A 130 -21.80 1.54 -1.41
N HIS A 131 -22.55 1.66 -0.31
CA HIS A 131 -22.41 0.78 0.87
C HIS A 131 -22.52 -0.74 0.58
N ASN A 132 -23.11 -1.13 -0.54
CA ASN A 132 -23.29 -2.51 -0.99
C ASN A 132 -22.33 -2.92 -2.13
N SER A 133 -21.36 -2.07 -2.48
CA SER A 133 -20.40 -2.30 -3.57
C SER A 133 -19.03 -2.74 -3.06
N SER A 134 -18.27 -3.43 -3.92
CA SER A 134 -16.84 -3.62 -3.70
C SER A 134 -16.07 -2.36 -4.10
N GLY A 135 -15.02 -2.03 -3.34
CA GLY A 135 -14.19 -0.85 -3.57
C GLY A 135 -12.80 -1.17 -4.12
N GLY A 136 -12.23 -0.22 -4.84
CA GLY A 136 -10.82 -0.24 -5.25
C GLY A 136 -9.93 0.40 -4.18
N ALA A 137 -8.61 0.15 -4.23
CA ALA A 137 -7.69 0.84 -3.34
C ALA A 137 -7.74 2.36 -3.58
N VAL A 138 -7.67 3.14 -2.50
CA VAL A 138 -7.59 4.61 -2.56
C VAL A 138 -6.35 5.04 -3.33
N THR A 139 -6.53 6.00 -4.24
CA THR A 139 -5.45 6.60 -5.04
C THR A 139 -5.40 8.13 -4.86
N GLY A 140 -4.42 8.81 -5.46
CA GLY A 140 -4.36 10.28 -5.43
C GLY A 140 -4.04 10.89 -4.06
N THR A 141 -3.43 10.12 -3.16
CA THR A 141 -2.94 10.61 -1.86
C THR A 141 -1.53 11.23 -2.00
N PRO A 142 -1.13 12.17 -1.11
CA PRO A 142 -1.97 12.82 -0.11
C PRO A 142 -3.01 13.75 -0.76
N PHE A 143 -4.21 13.76 -0.20
CA PHE A 143 -5.29 14.60 -0.68
C PHE A 143 -5.03 16.07 -0.32
N LYS A 144 -5.42 16.99 -1.21
CA LYS A 144 -5.43 18.42 -0.93
C LYS A 144 -6.51 18.79 0.08
N ARG A 145 -7.65 18.08 0.07
CA ARG A 145 -8.77 18.28 1.00
C ARG A 145 -9.54 16.98 1.22
N VAL A 146 -10.02 16.76 2.44
CA VAL A 146 -10.96 15.68 2.80
C VAL A 146 -12.08 16.29 3.64
N THR A 147 -13.33 16.07 3.25
CA THR A 147 -14.52 16.57 3.95
C THR A 147 -15.50 15.41 4.17
N VAL A 148 -16.03 15.24 5.38
CA VAL A 148 -17.09 14.24 5.64
C VAL A 148 -18.44 14.80 5.19
N ILE A 149 -19.15 14.06 4.33
CA ILE A 149 -20.46 14.45 3.76
C ILE A 149 -21.54 13.56 4.38
N GLY A 150 -22.21 14.05 5.42
CA GLY A 150 -23.26 13.31 6.12
C GLY A 150 -22.75 12.60 7.38
N ALA A 151 -22.35 13.39 8.38
CA ALA A 151 -22.47 12.93 9.76
C ALA A 151 -23.96 12.85 10.09
N LYS A 152 -24.47 11.65 10.37
CA LYS A 152 -25.62 11.53 11.27
C LYS A 152 -25.08 11.57 12.70
#